data_AF-A0A937ZNP1-F1
#
_entry.id   AF-A0A937ZNP1-F1
#
_cell.length_a   1.000
_cell.length_b   1.000
_cell.length_c   1.000
_cell.angle_alpha   90.00
_cell.angle_beta   90.00
_cell.angle_gamma   90.00
#
_symmetry.space_group_name_H-M   'P 1'
#
loop_
_entity.id
_entity.type
_entity.pdbx_description
1 polymer ?
#
loop_
_entity_poly.entity_id
_entity_poly.type
_entity_poly.pdbx_seq_one_letter_code
_entity_poly.pdbx_strand_id
1 'polypeptide(L)'
;MAATDTTHGRPHPYHMVQPSHWPAVGALGGLLTTLGLVCFMHPDTFGPGLQTVFETVGLWIVAPGMLLVLVTMFGWWSVVVDEATHQKAHSPVHQVSLRYGM
;
A
#
# COMPACT_ATOMS: atom_id res chain seq x y z
N MET A 1 -1.02 -17.35 32.37
CA MET A 1 -1.14 -18.28 31.23
C MET A 1 -2.62 -18.33 30.86
N ALA A 2 -3.03 -17.60 29.82
CA ALA A 2 -4.42 -17.67 29.34
C ALA A 2 -4.53 -18.85 28.36
N ALA A 3 -5.48 -19.75 28.63
CA ALA A 3 -5.72 -20.97 27.87
C ALA A 3 -6.08 -20.64 26.42
N THR A 4 -5.36 -21.23 25.47
CA THR A 4 -5.71 -21.24 24.06
C THR A 4 -6.86 -22.21 23.85
N ASP A 5 -8.07 -21.70 23.65
CA ASP A 5 -9.21 -22.49 23.20
C ASP A 5 -8.97 -22.95 21.76
N THR A 6 -8.72 -24.24 21.58
CA THR A 6 -8.41 -24.89 20.31
C THR A 6 -9.65 -25.42 19.58
N THR A 7 -10.86 -25.03 19.99
CA THR A 7 -12.11 -25.65 19.50
C THR A 7 -12.47 -25.26 18.04
N HIS A 8 -11.73 -24.32 17.43
CA HIS A 8 -11.82 -23.98 16.00
C HIS A 8 -10.43 -23.95 15.30
N GLY A 9 -9.71 -25.07 15.29
CA GLY A 9 -8.84 -25.44 14.16
C GLY A 9 -7.67 -24.52 13.74
N ARG A 10 -7.11 -23.67 14.60
CA ARG A 10 -5.80 -23.02 14.32
C ARG A 10 -4.75 -23.45 15.35
N PRO A 11 -3.90 -24.44 15.03
CA PRO A 11 -2.84 -24.89 15.93
C PRO A 11 -1.63 -23.93 16.01
N HIS A 12 -1.74 -22.69 15.50
CA HIS A 12 -0.61 -21.76 15.37
C HIS A 12 -0.92 -20.36 15.92
N PRO A 13 0.07 -19.66 16.51
CA PRO A 13 -0.10 -18.31 17.06
C PRO A 13 -0.06 -17.19 16.01
N TYR A 14 -0.02 -17.54 14.72
CA TYR A 14 0.00 -16.59 13.59
C TYR A 14 -1.39 -16.11 13.19
N HIS A 15 -1.47 -14.83 12.87
CA HIS A 15 -2.67 -14.21 12.31
C HIS A 15 -2.78 -14.49 10.80
N MET A 16 -3.95 -14.93 10.37
CA MET A 16 -4.27 -15.14 8.95
C MET A 16 -5.07 -13.94 8.46
N VAL A 17 -4.43 -13.10 7.66
CA VAL A 17 -5.01 -11.85 7.16
C VAL A 17 -6.10 -12.18 6.12
N GLN A 18 -7.20 -11.44 6.17
CA GLN A 18 -8.26 -11.53 5.17
C GLN A 18 -7.77 -10.95 3.83
N PRO A 19 -8.29 -11.43 2.67
CA PRO A 19 -7.88 -10.91 1.38
C PRO A 19 -8.13 -9.38 1.30
N SER A 20 -7.09 -8.64 0.89
CA SER A 20 -7.10 -7.19 0.80
C SER A 20 -6.75 -6.73 -0.62
N HIS A 21 -7.47 -5.72 -1.11
CA HIS A 21 -7.23 -5.08 -2.40
C HIS A 21 -6.12 -4.02 -2.38
N TRP A 22 -5.71 -3.53 -1.20
CA TRP A 22 -4.74 -2.43 -1.07
C TRP A 22 -3.38 -2.70 -1.73
N PRO A 23 -2.80 -3.93 -1.72
CA PRO A 23 -1.56 -4.22 -2.43
C PRO A 23 -1.64 -3.96 -3.94
N ALA A 24 -2.77 -4.33 -4.57
CA ALA A 24 -2.95 -4.14 -6.00
C ALA A 24 -3.12 -2.65 -6.36
N VAL A 25 -3.89 -1.92 -5.55
CA VAL A 25 -4.06 -0.46 -5.72
C VAL A 25 -2.72 0.26 -5.52
N GLY A 26 -1.94 -0.11 -4.51
CA GLY A 26 -0.61 0.44 -4.28
C GLY A 26 0.37 0.21 -5.43
N ALA A 27 0.37 -1.00 -6.00
CA ALA A 27 1.20 -1.31 -7.17
C ALA A 27 0.83 -0.44 -8.39
N LEU A 28 -0.47 -0.25 -8.65
CA LEU A 28 -0.94 0.65 -9.70
C LEU A 28 -0.52 2.10 -9.44
N GLY A 29 -0.61 2.56 -8.19
CA GLY A 29 -0.18 3.91 -7.80
C GLY A 29 1.31 4.13 -7.98
N GLY A 30 2.12 3.15 -7.61
CA GLY A 30 3.57 3.17 -7.84
C GLY A 30 3.94 3.20 -9.32
N LEU A 31 3.25 2.40 -10.15
CA LEU A 31 3.42 2.41 -11.60
C LEU A 31 3.08 3.78 -12.20
N LEU A 32 1.92 4.34 -11.85
CA LEU A 32 1.49 5.65 -12.36
C LEU A 32 2.44 6.78 -11.91
N THR A 33 2.92 6.72 -10.67
CA THR A 33 3.90 7.69 -10.15
C THR A 33 5.22 7.60 -10.91
N THR A 34 5.70 6.38 -11.16
CA THR A 34 6.95 6.14 -11.88
C THR A 34 6.84 6.61 -13.33
N LEU A 35 5.77 6.25 -14.04
CA LEU A 35 5.52 6.71 -15.40
C LEU A 35 5.38 8.24 -15.46
N GLY A 36 4.63 8.84 -14.54
CA GLY A 36 4.50 10.29 -14.45
C GLY A 36 5.85 10.99 -14.25
N LEU A 37 6.71 10.44 -13.39
CA LEU A 37 8.04 10.99 -13.12
C LEU A 37 8.94 10.90 -14.36
N VAL A 38 8.90 9.76 -15.07
CA VAL A 38 9.65 9.57 -16.33
C VAL A 38 9.19 10.55 -17.40
N CYS A 39 7.87 10.72 -17.59
CA CYS A 39 7.33 11.69 -18.53
C CYS A 39 7.70 13.14 -18.17
N PHE A 40 7.78 13.45 -16.87
CA PHE A 40 8.20 14.77 -16.40
C PHE A 40 9.69 15.04 -16.62
N MET A 41 10.56 14.05 -16.38
CA MET A 41 12.01 14.21 -16.51
C MET A 41 12.51 14.12 -17.96
N HIS A 42 11.77 13.43 -18.84
CA HIS A 42 12.17 13.16 -20.22
C HIS A 42 11.06 13.44 -21.25
N PRO A 43 10.54 14.68 -21.35
CA PRO A 43 9.42 15.02 -22.23
C PRO A 43 9.75 14.86 -23.73
N ASP A 44 11.02 15.01 -24.12
CA ASP A 44 11.48 14.90 -25.51
C ASP A 44 11.38 13.46 -26.08
N THR A 45 11.30 12.46 -25.21
CA THR A 45 11.33 11.03 -25.60
C THR A 45 10.05 10.59 -26.32
N PHE A 46 8.95 11.33 -26.16
CA PHE A 46 7.62 10.94 -26.65
C PHE A 46 7.22 11.61 -27.97
N GLY A 47 8.13 12.39 -28.58
CA GLY A 47 7.93 13.06 -29.86
C GLY A 47 7.19 14.41 -29.77
N PRO A 48 7.16 15.19 -30.87
CA PRO A 48 6.81 16.62 -30.84
C PRO A 48 5.39 16.92 -30.35
N GLY A 49 4.44 16.02 -30.63
CA GLY A 49 3.04 16.20 -30.23
C GLY A 49 2.82 16.01 -28.72
N LEU A 50 3.40 14.95 -28.13
CA LEU A 50 3.23 14.65 -26.71
C LEU A 50 4.11 15.52 -25.82
N GLN A 51 5.27 15.97 -26.31
CA GLN A 51 6.17 16.86 -25.58
C GLN A 51 5.46 18.13 -25.08
N THR A 52 4.73 18.83 -25.96
CA THR A 52 4.00 20.05 -25.57
C THR A 52 2.93 19.80 -24.50
N VAL A 53 2.31 18.62 -24.50
CA VAL A 53 1.34 18.23 -23.46
C VAL A 53 2.04 17.98 -22.12
N PHE A 54 3.17 17.28 -22.12
CA PHE A 54 3.90 16.99 -20.89
C PHE A 54 4.57 18.23 -20.28
N GLU A 55 5.07 19.15 -21.11
CA GLU A 55 5.63 20.42 -20.63
C GLU A 55 4.54 21.36 -20.08
N THR A 56 3.36 21.42 -20.69
CA THR A 56 2.25 22.27 -20.22
C THR A 56 1.64 21.76 -18.92
N VAL A 57 1.49 20.44 -18.77
CA VAL A 57 0.99 19.82 -17.54
C VAL A 57 2.07 19.80 -16.45
N GLY A 58 3.34 19.62 -16.82
CA GLY A 58 4.47 19.62 -15.90
C GLY A 58 4.30 18.61 -14.76
N LEU A 59 4.56 19.04 -13.52
CA LEU A 59 4.57 18.19 -12.33
C LEU A 59 3.18 17.63 -11.97
N TRP A 60 2.11 18.19 -12.52
CA TRP A 60 0.74 17.70 -12.33
C TRP A 60 0.52 16.29 -12.89
N ILE A 61 1.39 15.81 -13.79
CA ILE A 61 1.30 14.44 -14.30
C ILE A 61 1.59 13.37 -13.25
N VAL A 62 2.36 13.71 -12.21
CA VAL A 62 2.72 12.81 -11.11
C VAL A 62 1.61 12.77 -10.04
N ALA A 63 0.84 13.85 -9.92
CA ALA A 63 -0.20 14.02 -8.91
C ALA A 63 -1.20 12.84 -8.80
N PRO A 64 -1.78 12.28 -9.89
CA PRO A 64 -2.72 11.16 -9.76
C PRO A 64 -2.06 9.89 -9.20
N GLY A 65 -0.82 9.59 -9.60
CA GLY A 65 -0.07 8.45 -9.04
C GLY A 65 0.20 8.66 -7.55
N MET A 66 0.67 9.84 -7.18
CA MET A 66 0.99 10.19 -5.80
C MET A 66 -0.26 10.17 -4.90
N LEU A 67 -1.38 10.71 -5.39
CA LEU A 67 -2.68 10.65 -4.70
C LEU A 67 -3.09 9.21 -4.41
N LEU A 68 -2.94 8.33 -5.41
CA LEU A 68 -3.34 6.92 -5.29
C LEU A 68 -2.46 6.15 -4.30
N VAL A 69 -1.16 6.46 -4.24
CA VAL A 69 -0.25 5.94 -3.21
C VAL A 69 -0.69 6.41 -1.82
N LEU A 70 -0.97 7.71 -1.64
CA LEU A 70 -1.40 8.26 -0.35
C LEU A 70 -2.72 7.65 0.13
N VAL A 71 -3.69 7.48 -0.78
CA VAL A 71 -4.96 6.81 -0.48
C VAL A 71 -4.72 5.35 -0.08
N THR A 72 -3.83 4.64 -0.78
CA THR A 72 -3.48 3.26 -0.43
C THR A 72 -2.86 3.18 0.95
N MET A 73 -1.90 4.05 1.28
CA MET A 73 -1.26 4.08 2.59
C MET A 73 -2.26 4.33 3.71
N PHE A 74 -3.10 5.36 3.55
CA PHE A 74 -4.12 5.69 4.54
C PHE A 74 -5.14 4.55 4.72
N GLY A 75 -5.66 4.01 3.62
CA GLY A 75 -6.61 2.91 3.64
C GLY A 75 -6.03 1.64 4.26
N TRP A 76 -4.83 1.25 3.83
CA TRP A 76 -4.16 0.06 4.35
C TRP A 76 -3.86 0.19 5.84
N TRP A 77 -3.25 1.28 6.28
CA TRP A 77 -2.95 1.46 7.70
C TRP A 77 -4.20 1.54 8.57
N SER A 78 -5.31 2.09 8.06
CA SER A 78 -6.58 2.07 8.79
C SER A 78 -7.08 0.65 9.07
N VAL A 79 -6.90 -0.28 8.11
CA VAL A 79 -7.23 -1.70 8.28
C VAL A 79 -6.29 -2.37 9.28
N VAL A 80 -5.00 -2.05 9.27
CA VAL A 80 -4.04 -2.60 10.27
C VAL A 80 -4.41 -2.14 11.70
N VAL A 81 -4.82 -0.89 11.85
CA VAL A 81 -5.30 -0.36 13.14
C VAL A 81 -6.58 -1.08 13.57
N ASP A 82 -7.55 -1.25 12.67
CA ASP A 82 -8.80 -1.98 12.96
C ASP A 82 -8.55 -3.44 13.38
N GLU A 83 -7.66 -4.12 12.68
CA GLU A 83 -7.23 -5.49 12.97
C GLU A 83 -6.60 -5.59 14.37
N ALA A 84 -5.81 -4.59 14.76
CA ALA A 84 -5.22 -4.51 16.08
C ALA A 84 -6.24 -4.22 17.19
N THR A 85 -7.14 -3.25 16.98
CA THR A 85 -8.02 -2.73 18.05
C THR A 85 -9.32 -3.52 18.21
N HIS A 86 -9.98 -3.87 17.11
CA HIS A 86 -11.32 -4.47 17.14
C HIS A 86 -11.26 -5.99 17.00
N GLN A 87 -10.36 -6.50 16.14
CA GLN A 87 -10.24 -7.95 15.87
C GLN A 87 -9.28 -8.66 16.83
N LYS A 88 -8.48 -7.89 17.61
CA LYS A 88 -7.50 -8.38 18.59
C LYS A 88 -6.54 -9.44 18.02
N ALA A 89 -6.19 -9.30 16.74
CA ALA A 89 -5.39 -10.27 15.99
C ALA A 89 -3.88 -10.26 16.34
N HIS A 90 -3.42 -9.28 17.12
CA HIS A 90 -2.00 -9.10 17.44
C HIS A 90 -1.59 -9.91 18.68
N SER A 91 -1.34 -11.21 18.49
CA SER A 91 -0.72 -12.07 19.50
C SER A 91 0.68 -11.55 19.91
N PRO A 92 1.22 -11.94 21.09
CA PRO A 92 2.57 -11.51 21.50
C PRO A 92 3.66 -11.84 20.47
N VAL A 93 3.55 -12.98 19.79
CA VAL A 93 4.46 -13.38 18.70
C VAL A 93 4.34 -12.41 17.52
N HIS A 94 3.12 -12.05 17.13
CA HIS A 94 2.86 -11.11 16.04
C HIS A 94 3.39 -9.69 16.37
N GLN A 95 3.28 -9.25 17.62
CA GLN A 95 3.83 -7.96 18.04
C GLN A 95 5.36 -7.90 17.95
N VAL A 96 6.04 -9.00 18.27
CA VAL A 96 7.50 -9.09 18.12
C VAL A 96 7.89 -9.07 16.65
N SER A 97 7.19 -9.80 15.77
CA SER A 97 7.49 -9.76 14.33
C SER A 97 7.24 -8.39 13.72
N LEU A 98 6.18 -7.68 14.13
CA LEU A 98 5.92 -6.31 13.67
C LEU A 98 7.05 -5.35 14.08
N ARG A 99 7.65 -5.53 15.27
CA ARG A 99 8.81 -4.74 15.71
C ARG A 99 10.08 -5.04 14.94
N TYR A 100 10.24 -6.27 14.44
CA TYR A 100 11.36 -6.63 13.57
C TYR A 100 11.15 -6.19 12.12
N GLY A 101 9.90 -6.04 11.67
CA GLY A 101 9.57 -5.61 10.32
C GLY A 101 9.59 -4.10 10.09
N MET A 102 9.56 -3.32 11.17
CA MET A 102 9.76 -1.87 11.18
C MET A 102 11.26 -1.54 11.26
#